data_AF-A0AAJ2NSJ4-F1
#
_entry.id   AF-A0AAJ2NSJ4-F1
#
_cell.length_a   1.000
_cell.length_b   1.000
_cell.length_c   1.000
_cell.angle_alpha   90.00
_cell.angle_beta   90.00
_cell.angle_gamma   90.00
#
_symmetry.space_group_name_H-M   'P 1'
#
loop_
_entity.id
_entity.type
_entity.pdbx_description
1 polymer ?
#
loop_
_entity_poly.entity_id
_entity_poly.type
_entity_poly.pdbx_seq_one_letter_code
_entity_poly.pdbx_strand_id
1 'polypeptide(L)'
;ENLIIHGKKASTPVILIQWGTFGRQKTLQGTLADITEKVKAAKFSNPAIILVGEVISLRQKISWFEAMPLYGRQILLARTSEGMSGLAEEL
;
A
#
# COMPACT_ATOMS: atom_id res chain seq x y z
N GLU A 1 2.08 21.13 -2.00
CA GLU A 1 2.05 22.61 -1.94
C GLU A 1 0.64 23.19 -1.94
N ASN A 2 -0.15 23.05 -3.02
CA ASN A 2 -1.50 23.64 -3.13
C ASN A 2 -2.42 23.40 -1.93
N LEU A 3 -2.49 22.18 -1.39
CA LEU A 3 -3.35 21.88 -0.22
C LEU A 3 -2.97 22.72 1.01
N ILE A 4 -1.69 22.97 1.23
CA ILE A 4 -1.21 23.79 2.36
C ILE A 4 -1.57 25.27 2.11
N ILE A 5 -1.33 25.75 0.90
CA ILE A 5 -1.65 27.13 0.48
C ILE A 5 -3.14 27.43 0.66
N HIS A 6 -4.01 26.45 0.40
CA HIS A 6 -5.45 26.57 0.56
C HIS A 6 -5.97 26.16 1.95
N GLY A 7 -5.10 26.12 2.97
CA GLY A 7 -5.52 26.05 4.38
C GLY A 7 -5.46 24.68 5.06
N LYS A 8 -4.91 23.63 4.42
CA LYS A 8 -4.56 22.39 5.15
C LYS A 8 -3.29 22.60 5.97
N LYS A 9 -3.23 21.99 7.15
CA LYS A 9 -2.04 22.03 8.00
C LYS A 9 -0.92 21.23 7.35
N ALA A 10 0.32 21.70 7.46
CA ALA A 10 1.48 20.95 6.97
C ALA A 10 1.62 19.57 7.65
N SER A 11 1.16 19.47 8.90
CA SER A 11 1.09 18.22 9.67
C SER A 11 -0.04 17.27 9.26
N THR A 12 -0.92 17.66 8.33
CA THR A 12 -2.02 16.79 7.89
C THR A 12 -1.46 15.48 7.36
N PRO A 13 -1.92 14.32 7.88
CA PRO A 13 -1.41 13.02 7.47
C PRO A 13 -1.62 12.75 5.99
N VAL A 14 -0.68 12.03 5.37
CA VAL A 14 -0.73 11.56 3.98
C VAL A 14 -0.28 10.10 3.93
N ILE A 15 -0.95 9.30 3.11
CA ILE A 15 -0.57 7.93 2.81
C ILE A 15 -0.61 7.72 1.29
N LEU A 16 0.37 6.98 0.79
CA LEU A 16 0.42 6.51 -0.59
C LEU A 16 0.34 4.99 -0.60
N ILE A 17 -0.54 4.43 -1.40
CA ILE A 17 -0.70 2.98 -1.61
C ILE A 17 -0.39 2.69 -3.08
N GLN A 18 0.72 2.01 -3.35
CA GLN A 18 1.11 1.53 -4.67
C GLN A 18 0.63 0.09 -4.84
N TRP A 19 0.16 -0.26 -6.05
CA TRP A 19 -0.32 -1.61 -6.34
C TRP A 19 -1.34 -2.12 -5.32
N GLY A 20 -2.29 -1.28 -4.92
CA GLY A 20 -3.31 -1.63 -3.94
C GLY A 20 -3.99 -2.97 -4.30
N THR A 21 -4.22 -3.82 -3.30
CA THR A 21 -4.76 -5.20 -3.37
C THR A 21 -3.89 -6.24 -4.07
N PHE A 22 -2.71 -5.89 -4.60
CA PHE A 22 -1.75 -6.86 -5.12
C PHE A 22 -0.80 -7.33 -4.01
N GLY A 23 -0.25 -8.54 -4.14
CA GLY A 23 0.78 -9.04 -3.22
C GLY A 23 2.03 -8.15 -3.17
N ARG A 24 2.32 -7.39 -4.25
CA ARG A 24 3.42 -6.40 -4.31
C ARG A 24 3.02 -5.00 -3.82
N GLN A 25 1.90 -4.87 -3.12
CA GLN A 25 1.46 -3.60 -2.57
C GLN A 25 2.58 -2.98 -1.72
N LYS A 26 2.76 -1.67 -1.86
CA LYS A 26 3.66 -0.90 -1.01
C LYS A 26 2.92 0.29 -0.48
N THR A 27 3.19 0.64 0.76
CA THR A 27 2.52 1.76 1.39
C THR A 27 3.51 2.67 2.11
N LEU A 28 3.37 3.97 1.89
CA LEU A 28 4.23 5.00 2.46
C LEU A 28 3.38 6.00 3.25
N GLN A 29 3.79 6.32 4.47
CA GLN A 29 3.11 7.29 5.33
C GLN A 29 3.98 8.52 5.60
N GLY A 30 3.32 9.66 5.75
CA GLY A 30 3.92 10.93 6.14
C GLY A 30 2.86 11.99 6.36
N THR A 31 3.22 13.22 6.06
CA THR A 31 2.41 14.43 6.21
C THR A 31 2.55 15.27 4.95
N LEU A 32 1.70 16.29 4.78
CA LEU A 32 1.83 17.22 3.65
C LEU A 32 3.20 17.92 3.61
N ALA A 33 3.89 18.04 4.75
CA ALA A 33 5.22 18.65 4.85
C ALA A 33 6.35 17.77 4.29
N ASP A 34 6.33 16.46 4.56
CA ASP A 34 7.49 15.57 4.33
C ASP A 34 7.26 14.48 3.27
N ILE A 35 6.02 14.30 2.80
CA ILE A 35 5.67 13.15 1.97
C ILE A 35 6.41 13.14 0.62
N THR A 36 6.67 14.31 0.05
CA THR A 36 7.39 14.43 -1.24
C THR A 36 8.84 13.96 -1.11
N GLU A 37 9.52 14.26 -0.01
CA GLU A 37 10.88 13.79 0.26
C GLU A 37 10.91 12.29 0.49
N LYS A 38 9.97 11.78 1.29
CA LYS A 38 9.80 10.35 1.55
C LYS A 38 9.54 9.55 0.27
N VAL A 39 8.70 10.07 -0.62
CA VAL A 39 8.42 9.44 -1.94
C VAL A 39 9.70 9.32 -2.77
N LYS A 40 10.51 10.38 -2.82
CA LYS A 40 11.80 10.37 -3.54
C LYS A 40 12.77 9.37 -2.93
N ALA A 41 12.93 9.40 -1.61
CA ALA A 41 13.83 8.49 -0.89
C ALA A 41 13.43 7.01 -1.08
N ALA A 42 12.13 6.72 -1.05
CA ALA A 42 11.60 5.37 -1.24
C ALA A 42 11.52 4.92 -2.72
N LYS A 43 11.89 5.80 -3.67
CA LYS A 43 11.71 5.59 -5.13
C LYS A 43 10.28 5.12 -5.47
N PHE A 44 9.31 5.72 -4.80
CA PHE A 44 7.89 5.37 -4.94
C PHE A 44 7.35 5.91 -6.27
N SER A 45 6.66 5.07 -7.04
CA SER A 45 6.22 5.41 -8.41
C SER A 45 4.77 5.05 -8.64
N ASN A 46 4.25 5.39 -9.81
CA ASN A 46 2.94 4.93 -10.26
C ASN A 46 2.95 3.42 -10.58
N PRO A 47 1.79 2.74 -10.55
CA PRO A 47 0.46 3.23 -10.17
C PRO A 47 0.26 3.28 -8.64
N ALA A 48 -0.22 4.42 -8.12
CA ALA A 48 -0.47 4.63 -6.71
C ALA A 48 -1.70 5.52 -6.43
N ILE A 49 -2.33 5.31 -5.28
CA ILE A 49 -3.41 6.14 -4.73
C ILE A 49 -2.86 6.94 -3.56
N ILE A 50 -3.21 8.22 -3.49
CA ILE A 50 -2.84 9.12 -2.39
C ILE A 50 -4.09 9.43 -1.57
N LEU A 51 -4.08 9.16 -0.27
CA LEU A 51 -5.11 9.60 0.66
C LEU A 51 -4.53 10.67 1.59
N VAL A 52 -5.30 11.73 1.85
CA VAL A 52 -4.90 12.87 2.67
C VAL A 52 -5.95 13.10 3.76
N GLY A 53 -5.51 13.18 5.01
CA GLY A 53 -6.37 13.50 6.16
C GLY A 53 -6.42 12.41 7.24
N GLU A 54 -7.25 12.65 8.24
CA GLU A 54 -7.30 11.87 9.49
C GLU A 54 -7.72 10.40 9.31
N VAL A 55 -8.31 10.04 8.15
CA VAL A 55 -8.66 8.66 7.80
C VAL A 55 -7.46 7.71 7.89
N ILE A 56 -6.25 8.23 7.79
CA ILE A 56 -5.00 7.46 7.91
C ILE A 56 -4.83 6.84 9.29
N SER A 57 -5.36 7.46 10.34
CA SER A 57 -5.33 6.91 11.71
C SER A 57 -6.04 5.55 11.82
N LEU A 58 -7.04 5.29 10.96
CA LEU A 58 -7.75 4.00 10.93
C LEU A 58 -6.88 2.85 10.45
N ARG A 59 -5.79 3.12 9.71
CA ARG A 59 -4.91 2.06 9.21
C ARG A 59 -4.31 1.21 10.32
N GLN A 60 -3.96 1.80 11.46
CA GLN A 60 -3.45 1.03 12.60
C GLN A 60 -4.42 -0.07 13.07
N LYS A 61 -5.72 0.13 12.85
CA LYS A 61 -6.77 -0.83 13.24
C LYS A 61 -7.14 -1.82 12.14
N ILE A 62 -6.80 -1.55 10.87
CA ILE A 62 -7.33 -2.26 9.69
C ILE A 62 -6.19 -2.79 8.78
N SER A 63 -4.93 -2.77 9.23
CA SER A 63 -3.78 -3.21 8.43
C SER A 63 -3.64 -4.75 8.31
N TRP A 64 -4.75 -5.46 8.09
CA TRP A 64 -4.78 -6.92 7.97
C TRP A 64 -4.15 -7.42 6.67
N PHE A 65 -4.28 -6.69 5.57
CA PHE A 65 -3.86 -7.14 4.24
C PHE A 65 -2.34 -7.39 4.16
N GLU A 66 -1.55 -6.47 4.69
CA GLU A 66 -0.08 -6.56 4.70
C GLU A 66 0.44 -7.56 5.75
N ALA A 67 -0.44 -8.05 6.64
CA ALA A 67 -0.13 -9.04 7.67
C ALA A 67 -0.51 -10.47 7.24
N MET A 68 -1.07 -10.67 6.05
CA MET A 68 -1.43 -12.00 5.57
C MET A 68 -0.19 -12.89 5.37
N PRO A 69 -0.27 -14.21 5.65
CA PRO A 69 0.88 -15.12 5.61
C PRO A 69 1.67 -15.13 4.29
N LEU A 70 0.96 -14.96 3.16
CA LEU A 70 1.54 -14.99 1.82
C LEU A 70 1.77 -13.61 1.20
N TYR A 71 1.66 -12.53 1.99
CA TYR A 71 1.87 -11.18 1.50
C TYR A 71 3.27 -11.02 0.88
N GLY A 72 3.35 -10.37 -0.29
CA GLY A 72 4.62 -10.21 -1.02
C GLY A 72 5.11 -11.46 -1.75
N ARG A 73 4.42 -12.61 -1.67
CA ARG A 73 4.84 -13.85 -2.33
C ARG A 73 4.12 -14.04 -3.67
N GLN A 74 4.88 -14.45 -4.67
CA GLN A 74 4.36 -14.96 -5.94
C GLN A 74 4.81 -16.41 -6.06
N ILE A 75 3.87 -17.34 -6.11
CA ILE A 75 4.14 -18.77 -6.12
C ILE A 75 3.74 -19.30 -7.50
N LEU A 76 4.73 -19.80 -8.25
CA LEU A 76 4.47 -20.50 -9.51
C LEU A 76 4.27 -21.98 -9.20
N LEU A 77 3.06 -22.47 -9.47
CA LEU A 77 2.70 -23.87 -9.32
C LEU A 77 2.70 -24.55 -10.70
N ALA A 78 3.78 -25.24 -11.03
CA ALA A 78 3.84 -26.06 -12.23
C ALA A 78 2.99 -27.32 -12.04
N ARG A 79 2.09 -27.61 -12.99
CA ARG A 79 1.15 -28.74 -12.93
C ARG A 79 0.96 -29.38 -14.30
N THR A 80 0.58 -30.65 -14.31
CA THR A 80 0.30 -31.43 -15.53
C THR A 80 -1.16 -31.90 -15.66
N SER A 81 -2.02 -31.70 -14.66
CA SER A 81 -3.44 -32.11 -14.65
C SER A 81 -4.39 -30.92 -14.86
N GLU A 82 -5.67 -31.14 -15.19
CA GLU A 82 -6.62 -30.06 -15.57
C GLU A 82 -7.54 -29.50 -14.45
N GLY A 83 -7.47 -29.97 -13.18
CA GLY A 83 -8.35 -29.53 -12.07
C GLY A 83 -7.80 -28.41 -11.15
N MET A 84 -8.37 -28.15 -9.95
CA MET A 84 -7.64 -27.42 -8.88
C MET A 84 -6.58 -28.33 -8.25
N SER A 85 -5.43 -27.77 -7.84
CA SER A 85 -4.38 -28.52 -7.14
C SER A 85 -4.73 -28.56 -5.65
N GLY A 86 -4.49 -29.68 -4.95
CA GLY A 86 -4.67 -29.73 -3.49
C GLY A 86 -3.86 -28.65 -2.76
N LEU A 87 -2.65 -28.34 -3.25
CA LEU A 87 -1.86 -27.24 -2.69
C LEU A 87 -2.52 -25.87 -2.90
N ALA A 88 -3.30 -25.68 -3.97
CA ALA A 88 -4.01 -24.43 -4.20
C ALA A 88 -5.27 -24.29 -3.33
N GLU A 89 -5.76 -25.38 -2.72
CA GLU A 89 -6.83 -25.32 -1.71
C GLU A 89 -6.28 -25.01 -0.31
N GLU A 90 -5.03 -25.41 -0.02
CA GLU A 90 -4.38 -25.18 1.27
C GLU A 90 -3.74 -23.79 1.42
N LEU A 91 -3.43 -23.12 0.30
CA LEU A 91 -2.83 -21.77 0.24
C LEU A 91 -3.90 -20.67 0.23
#